data_AF-A0A7S1F7Z7-F1
#
_entry.id   AF-A0A7S1F7Z7-F1
#
_cell.length_a   1.000
_cell.length_b   1.000
_cell.length_c   1.000
_cell.angle_alpha   90.00
_cell.angle_beta   90.00
_cell.angle_gamma   90.00
#
_symmetry.space_group_name_H-M   'P 1'
#
loop_
_entity.id
_entity.type
_entity.pdbx_description
1 polymer ?
#
loop_
_entity_poly.entity_id
_entity_poly.type
_entity_poly.pdbx_seq_one_letter_code
_entity_poly.pdbx_strand_id
1 'polypeptide(L)'
;DSDFASRSDVYMYVTSIHWAMAQITLGAIELVASNTWERIFNICLLFAGLIFSSTFVSSLSATMISLEMRTTELNRRMRLLRQFLFQERVDTSLALRVRQQAENRLRRPPKLNVTDVDVLGILSASLRMELHYDLFKTHLLTHPLFRLWSHLSMPVVHELCVESVHFEYLESDDEVFAAGDVCDRASYTVQGSLRYLQ
;
A
#
# COMPACT_ATOMS: atom_id res chain seq x y z
N ASP A 1 5.94 52.71 23.18
CA ASP A 1 5.94 52.31 21.75
C ASP A 1 7.06 52.89 20.88
N SER A 2 7.73 53.99 21.27
CA SER A 2 8.83 54.58 20.47
C SER A 2 10.16 53.82 20.49
N ASP A 3 10.29 52.72 21.24
CA ASP A 3 11.56 52.02 21.50
C ASP A 3 11.68 50.64 20.81
N PHE A 4 10.59 50.17 20.19
CA PHE A 4 10.61 48.94 19.38
C PHE A 4 10.89 49.24 17.90
N ALA A 5 10.46 50.40 17.40
CA ALA A 5 10.71 50.86 16.03
C ALA A 5 12.17 51.28 15.77
N SER A 6 12.98 51.43 16.83
CA SER A 6 14.42 51.71 16.76
C SER A 6 15.28 50.43 16.72
N ARG A 7 14.67 49.25 16.87
CA ARG A 7 15.37 47.95 16.85
C ARG A 7 15.59 47.48 15.40
N SER A 8 16.53 46.55 15.21
CA SER A 8 16.83 46.02 13.88
C SER A 8 15.63 45.27 13.28
N ASP A 9 15.45 45.37 11.97
CA ASP A 9 14.37 44.69 11.24
C ASP A 9 14.37 43.17 11.46
N VAL A 10 15.57 42.57 11.55
CA VAL A 10 15.75 41.14 11.85
C VAL A 10 15.21 40.80 13.23
N TYR A 11 15.46 41.64 14.24
CA TYR A 11 14.94 41.43 15.58
C TYR A 11 13.41 41.45 15.57
N MET A 12 12.80 42.44 14.93
CA MET A 12 11.34 42.54 14.82
C MET A 12 10.73 41.32 14.12
N TYR A 13 11.35 40.84 13.03
CA TYR A 13 10.87 39.67 12.31
C TYR A 13 10.96 38.39 13.15
N VAL A 14 12.09 38.12 13.79
CA VAL A 14 12.27 36.93 14.64
C VAL A 14 11.34 36.98 15.84
N THR A 15 11.14 38.15 16.45
CA THR A 15 10.16 38.33 17.53
C THR A 15 8.73 38.08 17.06
N SER A 16 8.36 38.53 15.85
CA SER A 16 7.02 38.28 15.29
C SER A 16 6.77 36.79 15.03
N ILE A 17 7.78 36.07 14.52
CA ILE A 17 7.73 34.61 14.34
C ILE A 17 7.62 33.90 15.68
N HIS A 18 8.41 34.32 16.68
CA HIS A 18 8.34 33.74 18.02
C HIS A 18 6.95 33.91 18.63
N TRP A 19 6.34 35.09 18.45
CA TRP A 19 4.97 35.34 18.87
C TRP A 19 3.95 34.43 18.19
N ALA A 20 4.07 34.25 16.87
CA ALA A 20 3.19 33.35 16.12
C ALA A 20 3.36 31.89 16.55
N MET A 21 4.61 31.43 16.76
CA MET A 21 4.88 30.08 17.26
C MET A 21 4.32 29.86 18.67
N ALA A 22 4.44 30.86 19.55
CA ALA A 22 3.89 30.78 20.90
C ALA A 22 2.36 30.59 20.91
N GLN A 23 1.63 31.15 19.94
CA GLN A 23 0.18 30.91 19.82
C GLN A 23 -0.13 29.45 19.47
N ILE A 24 0.72 28.80 18.67
CA ILE A 24 0.56 27.39 18.26
C ILE A 24 0.93 26.44 19.40
N THR A 25 2.00 26.74 20.15
CA THR A 25 2.54 25.87 21.20
C THR A 25 2.02 26.19 22.60
N LEU A 26 1.15 27.20 22.74
CA LEU A 26 0.69 27.75 24.03
C LEU A 26 1.88 28.21 24.91
N GLY A 27 2.94 28.69 24.26
CA GLY A 27 4.16 29.17 24.91
C GLY A 27 4.00 30.55 25.53
N ALA A 28 4.79 30.86 26.56
CA ALA A 28 4.81 32.18 27.18
C ALA A 28 5.54 33.19 26.27
N ILE A 29 5.01 34.41 26.19
CA ILE A 29 5.68 35.52 25.51
C ILE A 29 5.50 36.83 26.28
N GLU A 30 6.53 37.68 26.22
CA GLU A 30 6.56 38.97 26.91
C GLU A 30 5.71 40.06 26.22
N LEU A 31 5.27 39.82 24.99
CA LEU A 31 4.43 40.74 24.22
C LEU A 31 2.96 40.57 24.59
N VAL A 32 2.44 41.55 25.33
CA VAL A 32 1.04 41.59 25.79
C VAL A 32 0.20 42.43 24.85
N ALA A 33 -1.05 42.01 24.58
CA ALA A 33 -2.03 42.81 23.86
C ALA A 33 -2.29 44.13 24.61
N SER A 34 -2.13 45.26 23.91
CA SER A 34 -2.25 46.59 24.50
C SER A 34 -3.64 47.19 24.29
N ASN A 35 -4.41 46.70 23.31
CA ASN A 35 -5.78 47.12 23.07
C ASN A 35 -6.79 45.94 23.05
N THR A 36 -8.08 46.27 23.17
CA THR A 36 -9.17 45.27 23.22
C THR A 36 -9.22 44.40 21.95
N TRP A 37 -8.94 44.98 20.78
CA TRP A 37 -9.00 44.26 19.50
C TRP A 37 -7.85 43.25 19.33
N GLU A 38 -6.62 43.63 19.69
CA GLU A 38 -5.45 42.75 19.79
C GLU A 38 -5.72 41.60 20.77
N ARG A 39 -6.43 41.88 21.86
CA ARG A 39 -6.78 40.84 22.85
C ARG A 39 -7.79 39.84 22.29
N ILE A 40 -8.83 40.30 21.59
CA ILE A 40 -9.78 39.41 20.90
C ILE A 40 -9.06 38.56 19.85
N PHE A 41 -8.20 39.18 19.03
CA PHE A 41 -7.42 38.49 18.01
C PHE A 41 -6.50 37.41 18.62
N ASN A 42 -5.80 37.74 19.71
CA ASN A 42 -4.96 36.81 20.44
C ASN A 42 -5.77 35.61 20.97
N ILE A 43 -6.93 35.85 21.59
CA ILE A 43 -7.83 34.78 22.05
C ILE A 43 -8.23 33.85 20.90
N CYS A 44 -8.63 34.40 19.74
CA CYS A 44 -8.96 33.61 18.56
C CYS A 44 -7.77 32.76 18.07
N LEU A 45 -6.56 33.32 18.06
CA LEU A 45 -5.34 32.60 17.67
C LEU A 45 -4.96 31.51 18.67
N LEU A 46 -5.15 31.72 19.98
CA LEU A 46 -4.94 30.68 20.99
C LEU A 46 -5.88 29.49 20.78
N PHE A 47 -7.17 29.75 20.48
CA PHE A 47 -8.11 28.67 20.14
C PHE A 47 -7.71 27.94 18.85
N ALA A 48 -7.31 28.69 17.81
CA ALA A 48 -6.85 28.10 16.56
C ALA A 48 -5.57 27.27 16.75
N GLY A 49 -4.62 27.78 17.54
CA GLY A 49 -3.37 27.11 17.89
C GLY A 49 -3.59 25.85 18.72
N LEU A 50 -4.52 25.87 19.67
CA LEU A 50 -4.94 24.69 20.43
C LEU A 50 -5.54 23.61 19.51
N ILE A 51 -6.44 23.97 18.60
CA ILE A 51 -7.03 23.02 17.64
C ILE A 51 -5.93 22.46 16.74
N PHE A 52 -5.09 23.32 16.17
CA PHE A 52 -4.01 22.90 15.28
C PHE A 52 -3.01 21.96 15.96
N SER A 53 -2.50 22.33 17.14
CA SER A 53 -1.54 21.51 17.89
C SER A 53 -2.15 20.16 18.28
N SER A 54 -3.40 20.13 18.73
CA SER A 54 -4.12 18.90 19.07
C SER A 54 -4.29 17.97 17.87
N THR A 55 -4.71 18.51 16.71
CA THR A 55 -4.86 17.74 15.47
C THR A 55 -3.51 17.26 14.95
N PHE A 56 -2.47 18.08 15.05
CA PHE A 56 -1.12 17.74 14.62
C PHE A 56 -0.55 16.56 15.42
N VAL A 57 -0.59 16.66 16.75
CA VAL A 57 -0.14 15.58 17.65
C VAL A 57 -0.94 14.29 17.41
N SER A 58 -2.27 14.39 17.27
CA SER A 58 -3.13 13.23 17.00
C SER A 58 -2.80 12.55 15.68
N SER A 59 -2.59 13.33 14.61
CA SER A 59 -2.24 12.79 13.29
C SER A 59 -0.88 12.10 13.32
N LEU A 60 0.13 12.72 13.93
CA LEU A 60 1.44 12.12 14.11
C LEU A 60 1.35 10.80 14.89
N SER A 61 0.57 10.79 15.98
CA SER A 61 0.36 9.59 16.80
C SER A 61 -0.31 8.48 15.99
N ALA A 62 -1.37 8.79 15.23
CA ALA A 62 -2.05 7.82 14.36
C ALA A 62 -1.12 7.23 13.29
N THR A 63 -0.23 8.04 12.71
CA THR A 63 0.77 7.54 11.74
C THR A 63 1.80 6.62 12.40
N MET A 64 2.30 6.96 13.60
CA MET A 64 3.22 6.10 14.35
C MET A 64 2.58 4.76 14.71
N ILE A 65 1.34 4.77 15.20
CA ILE A 65 0.58 3.54 15.50
C ILE A 65 0.39 2.71 14.22
N SER A 66 0.07 3.35 13.09
CA SER A 66 -0.08 2.66 11.80
C SER A 66 1.21 1.99 11.34
N LEU A 67 2.37 2.61 11.57
CA LEU A 67 3.67 2.03 11.27
C LEU A 67 3.99 0.85 12.19
N GLU A 68 3.74 0.99 13.49
CA GLU A 68 3.92 -0.08 14.47
C GLU A 68 3.02 -1.29 14.16
N MET A 69 1.75 -1.06 13.83
CA MET A 69 0.80 -2.12 13.44
C MET A 69 1.29 -2.95 12.26
N ARG A 70 1.93 -2.33 11.25
CA ARG A 70 2.49 -3.07 10.10
C ARG A 70 3.62 -4.01 10.52
N THR A 71 4.53 -3.54 11.37
CA THR A 71 5.66 -4.37 11.83
C THR A 71 5.22 -5.48 12.78
N THR A 72 4.27 -5.18 13.67
CA THR A 72 3.73 -6.15 14.63
C THR A 72 2.94 -7.26 13.94
N GLU A 73 2.19 -6.97 12.87
CA GLU A 73 1.46 -8.00 12.12
C GLU A 73 2.39 -9.00 11.43
N LEU A 74 3.47 -8.54 10.78
CA LEU A 74 4.47 -9.43 10.19
C LEU A 74 5.11 -10.32 11.27
N ASN A 75 5.53 -9.72 12.38
CA ASN A 75 6.11 -10.43 13.51
C ASN A 75 5.15 -11.47 14.10
N ARG A 76 3.85 -11.13 14.18
CA ARG A 76 2.79 -12.03 14.64
C ARG A 76 2.63 -13.23 13.72
N ARG A 77 2.51 -13.02 12.40
CA ARG A 77 2.41 -14.10 11.41
C ARG A 77 3.62 -15.03 11.45
N MET A 78 4.83 -14.47 11.49
CA MET A 78 6.06 -15.27 11.58
C MET A 78 6.19 -16.00 12.91
N ARG A 79 5.68 -15.45 14.02
CA ARG A 79 5.62 -16.15 15.31
C ARG A 79 4.68 -17.34 15.27
N LEU A 80 3.49 -17.19 14.69
CA LEU A 80 2.53 -18.29 14.52
C LEU A 80 3.11 -19.41 13.64
N LEU A 81 3.76 -19.06 12.53
CA LEU A 81 4.44 -20.03 11.67
C LEU A 81 5.52 -20.82 12.45
N ARG A 82 6.35 -20.13 13.25
CA ARG A 82 7.36 -20.80 14.10
C ARG A 82 6.73 -21.76 15.10
N GLN A 83 5.62 -21.37 15.73
CA GLN A 83 4.92 -22.21 16.69
C GLN A 83 4.33 -23.46 16.02
N PHE A 84 3.70 -23.29 14.86
CA PHE A 84 3.16 -24.39 14.06
C PHE A 84 4.25 -25.41 13.67
N LEU A 85 5.36 -24.93 13.08
CA LEU A 85 6.46 -25.81 12.66
C LEU A 85 7.08 -26.59 13.83
N PHE A 86 7.13 -25.96 15.02
CA PHE A 86 7.60 -26.61 16.24
C PHE A 86 6.62 -27.68 16.76
N GLN A 87 5.32 -27.37 16.77
CA GLN A 87 4.27 -28.30 17.22
C GLN A 87 4.20 -29.57 16.36
N GLU A 88 4.30 -29.40 15.03
CA GLU A 88 4.31 -30.50 14.06
C GLU A 88 5.66 -31.22 13.96
N ARG A 89 6.66 -30.82 14.77
CA ARG A 89 8.02 -31.41 14.79
C ARG A 89 8.66 -31.48 13.40
N VAL A 90 8.47 -30.43 12.61
CA VAL A 90 9.04 -30.34 11.26
C VAL A 90 10.56 -30.34 11.34
N ASP A 91 11.22 -31.08 10.44
CA ASP A 91 12.66 -31.13 10.35
C ASP A 91 13.28 -29.71 10.27
N THR A 92 14.42 -29.51 10.94
CA THR A 92 15.03 -28.18 11.09
C THR A 92 15.41 -27.59 9.73
N SER A 93 15.86 -28.43 8.77
CA SER A 93 16.25 -27.97 7.44
C SER A 93 15.04 -27.51 6.61
N LEU A 94 13.90 -28.20 6.73
CA LEU A 94 12.65 -27.81 6.07
C LEU A 94 12.04 -26.58 6.73
N ALA A 95 12.01 -26.53 8.06
CA ALA A 95 11.48 -25.41 8.82
C ALA A 95 12.22 -24.10 8.51
N LEU A 96 13.55 -24.15 8.32
CA LEU A 96 14.34 -22.98 7.91
C LEU A 96 13.93 -22.49 6.52
N ARG A 97 13.83 -23.39 5.53
CA ARG A 97 13.43 -23.05 4.16
C ARG A 97 12.03 -22.44 4.10
N VAL A 98 11.06 -23.07 4.77
CA VAL A 98 9.68 -22.56 4.85
C VAL A 98 9.64 -21.17 5.48
N ARG A 99 10.38 -20.93 6.57
CA ARG A 99 10.43 -19.61 7.22
C ARG A 99 11.04 -18.55 6.31
N GLN A 100 12.15 -18.85 5.64
CA GLN A 100 12.80 -17.90 4.73
C GLN A 100 11.90 -17.55 3.55
N GLN A 101 11.26 -18.56 2.95
CA GLN A 101 10.32 -18.36 1.84
C GLN A 101 9.11 -17.54 2.28
N ALA A 102 8.51 -17.87 3.44
CA ALA A 102 7.37 -17.12 3.98
C ALA A 102 7.72 -15.66 4.32
N GLU A 103 8.87 -15.42 4.94
CA GLU A 103 9.33 -14.06 5.26
C GLU A 103 9.59 -13.24 3.99
N ASN A 104 10.26 -13.82 3.00
CA ASN A 104 10.52 -13.17 1.72
C ASN A 104 9.22 -12.81 0.98
N ARG A 105 8.22 -13.70 0.99
CA ARG A 105 6.92 -13.44 0.37
C ARG A 105 6.11 -12.40 1.13
N LEU A 106 6.13 -12.41 2.47
CA LEU A 106 5.40 -11.44 3.30
C LEU A 106 5.97 -10.01 3.23
N ARG A 107 7.26 -9.85 2.95
CA ARG A 107 7.90 -8.53 2.79
C ARG A 107 7.58 -7.86 1.45
N ARG A 108 7.17 -8.64 0.44
CA ARG A 108 6.84 -8.12 -0.88
C ARG A 108 5.36 -7.72 -0.94
N PRO A 109 5.01 -6.65 -1.66
CA PRO A 109 3.61 -6.34 -1.91
C PRO A 109 2.98 -7.50 -2.69
N PRO A 110 1.82 -8.02 -2.25
CA PRO A 110 1.14 -9.08 -2.99
C PRO A 110 0.76 -8.56 -4.38
N LYS A 111 1.01 -9.36 -5.41
CA LYS A 111 0.39 -9.13 -6.71
C LYS A 111 -1.05 -9.60 -6.62
N LEU A 112 -1.98 -8.70 -6.92
CA LEU A 112 -3.40 -9.00 -6.84
C LEU A 112 -3.84 -9.74 -8.10
N ASN A 113 -4.53 -10.86 -7.90
CA ASN A 113 -5.35 -11.46 -8.93
C ASN A 113 -6.73 -10.81 -8.96
N VAL A 114 -7.42 -10.99 -10.08
CA VAL A 114 -8.80 -10.51 -10.24
C VAL A 114 -9.73 -11.07 -9.15
N THR A 115 -9.46 -12.29 -8.70
CA THR A 115 -10.18 -12.96 -7.60
C THR A 115 -9.94 -12.33 -6.23
N ASP A 116 -8.85 -11.60 -6.04
CA ASP A 116 -8.50 -10.98 -4.76
C ASP A 116 -9.20 -9.63 -4.55
N VAL A 117 -9.94 -9.15 -5.57
CA VAL A 117 -10.53 -7.82 -5.60
C VAL A 117 -12.06 -7.94 -5.58
N ASP A 118 -12.63 -8.10 -4.39
CA ASP A 118 -14.07 -8.31 -4.15
C ASP A 118 -14.96 -7.25 -4.82
N VAL A 119 -14.49 -5.99 -4.91
CA VAL A 119 -15.27 -4.89 -5.48
C VAL A 119 -15.60 -5.10 -6.97
N LEU A 120 -14.81 -5.92 -7.68
CA LEU A 120 -15.08 -6.28 -9.07
C LEU A 120 -16.36 -7.09 -9.22
N GLY A 121 -16.83 -7.74 -8.15
CA GLY A 121 -18.12 -8.43 -8.10
C GLY A 121 -19.33 -7.50 -8.23
N ILE A 122 -19.19 -6.22 -7.85
CA ILE A 122 -20.27 -5.21 -7.92
C ILE A 122 -20.45 -4.69 -9.35
N LEU A 123 -19.42 -4.82 -10.20
CA LEU A 123 -19.49 -4.35 -11.57
C LEU A 123 -20.53 -5.15 -12.37
N SER A 124 -21.19 -4.46 -13.32
CA SER A 124 -22.07 -5.13 -14.28
C SER A 124 -21.30 -6.23 -15.03
N ALA A 125 -22.01 -7.29 -15.44
CA ALA A 125 -21.41 -8.39 -16.19
C ALA A 125 -20.65 -7.87 -17.42
N SER A 126 -21.25 -6.94 -18.18
CA SER A 126 -20.63 -6.33 -19.38
C SER A 126 -19.31 -5.65 -19.08
N LEU A 127 -19.25 -4.82 -18.02
CA LEU A 127 -18.02 -4.09 -17.67
C LEU A 127 -16.93 -5.04 -17.13
N ARG A 128 -17.33 -6.10 -16.42
CA ARG A 128 -16.40 -7.12 -15.94
C ARG A 128 -15.78 -7.91 -17.09
N MET A 129 -16.57 -8.24 -18.12
CA MET A 129 -16.07 -8.90 -19.33
C MET A 129 -15.13 -8.00 -20.13
N GLU A 130 -15.45 -6.72 -20.24
CA GLU A 130 -14.58 -5.74 -20.90
C GLU A 130 -13.25 -5.60 -20.18
N LEU A 131 -13.27 -5.49 -18.84
CA LEU A 131 -12.05 -5.46 -18.02
C LEU A 131 -11.20 -6.73 -18.19
N HIS A 132 -11.81 -7.92 -18.10
CA HIS A 132 -11.06 -9.18 -18.29
C HIS A 132 -10.40 -9.24 -19.66
N TYR A 133 -11.15 -8.92 -20.71
CA TYR A 133 -10.59 -8.88 -22.06
C TYR A 133 -9.45 -7.87 -22.17
N ASP A 134 -9.59 -6.67 -21.61
CA ASP A 134 -8.54 -5.64 -21.64
C ASP A 134 -7.25 -6.09 -20.94
N LEU A 135 -7.38 -6.80 -19.82
CA LEU A 135 -6.26 -7.36 -19.07
C LEU A 135 -5.49 -8.43 -19.86
N PHE A 136 -6.18 -9.28 -20.61
CA PHE A 136 -5.56 -10.43 -21.28
C PHE A 136 -5.23 -10.20 -22.76
N LYS A 137 -5.92 -9.29 -23.46
CA LYS A 137 -5.80 -9.14 -24.92
C LYS A 137 -4.37 -8.89 -25.39
N THR A 138 -3.58 -8.12 -24.65
CA THR A 138 -2.19 -7.78 -25.00
C THR A 138 -1.29 -9.00 -25.01
N HIS A 139 -1.58 -9.99 -24.17
CA HIS A 139 -0.85 -11.25 -24.08
C HIS A 139 -1.45 -12.30 -25.01
N LEU A 140 -2.77 -12.42 -25.02
CA LEU A 140 -3.49 -13.43 -25.78
C LEU A 140 -3.31 -13.23 -27.30
N LEU A 141 -3.40 -11.98 -27.79
CA LEU A 141 -3.27 -11.66 -29.21
C LEU A 141 -1.83 -11.73 -29.75
N THR A 142 -0.84 -11.99 -28.89
CA THR A 142 0.52 -12.31 -29.36
C THR A 142 0.57 -13.66 -30.06
N HIS A 143 -0.33 -14.58 -29.69
CA HIS A 143 -0.39 -15.91 -30.28
C HIS A 143 -1.26 -15.91 -31.56
N PRO A 144 -0.77 -16.43 -32.70
CA PRO A 144 -1.49 -16.39 -33.98
C PRO A 144 -2.89 -17.01 -33.94
N LEU A 145 -3.08 -18.09 -33.17
CA LEU A 145 -4.38 -18.76 -33.00
C LEU A 145 -5.44 -17.82 -32.40
N PHE A 146 -5.12 -17.15 -31.30
CA PHE A 146 -6.08 -16.26 -30.63
C PHE A 146 -6.33 -14.98 -31.43
N ARG A 147 -5.31 -14.49 -32.16
CA ARG A 147 -5.50 -13.42 -33.12
C ARG A 147 -6.44 -13.81 -34.26
N LEU A 148 -6.39 -15.04 -34.76
CA LEU A 148 -7.35 -15.51 -35.75
C LEU A 148 -8.77 -15.57 -35.16
N TRP A 149 -8.91 -16.11 -33.96
CA TRP A 149 -10.21 -16.21 -33.28
C TRP A 149 -10.84 -14.85 -33.00
N SER A 150 -10.06 -13.84 -32.63
CA SER A 150 -10.59 -12.48 -32.43
C SER A 150 -11.17 -11.86 -33.70
N HIS A 151 -10.65 -12.23 -34.89
CA HIS A 151 -11.23 -11.78 -36.17
C HIS A 151 -12.47 -12.59 -36.58
N LEU A 152 -12.57 -13.84 -36.14
CA LEU A 152 -13.70 -14.72 -36.48
C LEU A 152 -14.91 -14.48 -35.56
N SER A 153 -14.68 -14.39 -34.25
CA SER A 153 -15.73 -14.23 -33.24
C SER A 153 -15.19 -13.62 -31.95
N MET A 154 -15.45 -12.32 -31.77
CA MET A 154 -15.15 -11.64 -30.51
C MET A 154 -15.89 -12.23 -29.29
N PRO A 155 -17.18 -12.61 -29.37
CA PRO A 155 -17.88 -13.21 -28.23
C PRO A 155 -17.19 -14.43 -27.64
N VAL A 156 -16.66 -15.33 -28.49
CA VAL A 156 -15.94 -16.54 -28.06
C VAL A 156 -14.65 -16.18 -27.33
N VAL A 157 -13.91 -15.18 -27.82
CA VAL A 157 -12.68 -14.72 -27.16
C VAL A 157 -12.99 -14.07 -25.81
N HIS A 158 -14.08 -13.30 -25.72
CA HIS A 158 -14.53 -12.72 -24.45
C HIS A 158 -14.91 -13.81 -23.43
N GLU A 159 -15.68 -14.81 -23.84
CA GLU A 159 -16.08 -15.94 -22.98
C GLU A 159 -14.85 -16.71 -22.49
N LEU A 160 -13.92 -17.04 -23.39
CA LEU A 160 -12.66 -17.70 -23.05
C LEU A 160 -11.81 -16.89 -22.06
N CYS A 161 -11.71 -15.57 -22.23
CA CYS A 161 -10.98 -14.69 -21.31
C CYS A 161 -11.59 -14.64 -19.91
N VAL A 162 -12.89 -14.86 -19.79
CA VAL A 162 -13.62 -14.80 -18.51
C VAL A 162 -13.59 -16.15 -17.80
N GLU A 163 -13.76 -17.25 -18.52
CA GLU A 163 -13.91 -18.58 -17.93
C GLU A 163 -12.58 -19.32 -17.72
N SER A 164 -11.62 -19.14 -18.64
CA SER A 164 -10.47 -20.06 -18.75
C SER A 164 -9.12 -19.39 -18.51
N VAL A 165 -9.02 -18.06 -18.61
CA VAL A 165 -7.75 -17.34 -18.51
C VAL A 165 -7.62 -16.68 -17.15
N HIS A 166 -6.49 -16.91 -16.49
CA HIS A 166 -6.13 -16.28 -15.22
C HIS A 166 -4.64 -15.96 -15.19
N PHE A 167 -4.26 -14.95 -14.42
CA PHE A 167 -2.86 -14.72 -14.10
C PHE A 167 -2.44 -15.60 -12.94
N GLU A 168 -1.24 -16.15 -13.06
CA GLU A 168 -0.57 -16.85 -11.98
C GLU A 168 0.76 -16.16 -11.71
N TYR A 169 1.00 -15.84 -10.45
CA TYR A 169 2.22 -15.16 -10.01
C TYR A 169 3.08 -16.15 -9.24
N LEU A 170 4.17 -16.54 -9.88
CA LEU A 170 5.14 -17.49 -9.32
C LEU A 170 6.36 -16.74 -8.81
N GLU A 171 6.91 -17.24 -7.72
CA GLU A 171 8.15 -16.77 -7.13
C GLU A 171 9.33 -17.66 -7.53
N SER A 172 10.54 -17.18 -7.26
CA SER A 172 11.73 -18.02 -7.37
C SER A 172 11.55 -19.27 -6.50
N ASP A 173 11.85 -20.44 -7.08
CA ASP A 173 11.66 -21.78 -6.53
C ASP A 173 10.24 -22.37 -6.57
N ASP A 174 9.26 -21.67 -7.17
CA ASP A 174 7.96 -22.30 -7.47
C ASP A 174 8.06 -23.20 -8.72
N GLU A 175 7.37 -24.34 -8.63
CA GLU A 175 7.26 -25.32 -9.71
C GLU A 175 5.94 -25.10 -10.47
N VAL A 176 6.01 -25.01 -11.81
CA VAL A 176 4.82 -24.81 -12.67
C VAL A 176 4.09 -26.12 -12.93
N PHE A 177 4.87 -27.19 -13.15
CA PHE A 177 4.40 -28.55 -13.39
C PHE A 177 5.54 -29.50 -13.09
N ALA A 178 5.23 -30.71 -12.60
CA ALA A 178 6.20 -31.77 -12.43
C ALA A 178 6.09 -32.81 -13.54
N ALA A 179 7.19 -33.52 -13.80
CA ALA A 179 7.20 -34.60 -14.78
C ALA A 179 6.28 -35.76 -14.33
N GLY A 180 5.30 -36.11 -15.15
CA GLY A 180 4.33 -37.17 -14.86
C GLY A 180 2.99 -36.69 -14.30
N ASP A 181 2.84 -35.38 -14.04
CA ASP A 181 1.56 -34.81 -13.65
C ASP A 181 0.55 -34.82 -14.80
N VAL A 182 -0.73 -34.92 -14.45
CA VAL A 182 -1.83 -34.78 -15.41
C VAL A 182 -1.92 -33.33 -15.87
N CYS A 183 -1.94 -33.13 -17.19
CA CYS A 183 -1.95 -31.79 -17.78
C CYS A 183 -3.40 -31.28 -17.94
N ASP A 184 -3.87 -30.49 -16.97
CA ASP A 184 -5.19 -29.85 -17.02
C ASP A 184 -5.15 -28.40 -17.54
N ARG A 185 -3.94 -27.82 -17.68
CA ARG A 185 -3.76 -26.39 -17.95
C ARG A 185 -2.58 -26.15 -18.89
N ALA A 186 -2.66 -25.05 -19.64
CA ALA A 186 -1.56 -24.55 -20.45
C ALA A 186 -1.11 -23.18 -19.92
N SER A 187 0.19 -23.01 -19.73
CA SER A 187 0.78 -21.78 -19.17
C SER A 187 1.55 -21.01 -20.23
N TYR A 188 1.40 -19.69 -20.23
CA TYR A 188 2.13 -18.78 -21.11
C TYR A 188 2.91 -17.75 -20.29
N THR A 189 4.22 -17.67 -20.51
CA THR A 189 5.07 -16.75 -19.75
C THR A 189 4.92 -15.32 -20.27
N VAL A 190 4.25 -14.48 -19.47
CA VAL A 190 4.07 -13.05 -19.76
C VAL A 190 5.30 -12.23 -19.37
N GLN A 191 5.88 -12.52 -18.21
CA GLN A 191 7.04 -11.81 -17.67
C GLN A 191 7.92 -12.77 -16.86
N GLY A 192 9.23 -12.62 -16.99
CA GLY A 192 10.22 -13.45 -16.30
C GLY A 192 10.78 -14.56 -17.19
N SER A 193 11.40 -15.56 -16.55
CA SER A 193 11.98 -16.71 -17.23
C SER A 193 11.67 -17.98 -16.47
N LEU A 194 11.26 -19.02 -17.18
CA LEU A 194 11.11 -20.36 -16.65
C LEU A 194 12.31 -21.20 -17.06
N ARG A 195 12.76 -22.10 -16.19
CA ARG A 195 13.82 -23.06 -16.49
C ARG A 195 13.27 -24.47 -16.34
N TYR A 196 13.41 -25.26 -17.39
CA TYR A 196 13.18 -26.70 -17.29
C TYR A 196 14.31 -27.34 -16.48
N LEU A 197 13.92 -27.97 -15.38
CA LEU A 197 14.77 -28.84 -14.59
C LEU A 197 14.37 -30.27 -14.91
N GLN A 198 15.35 -31.06 -15.33
CA GLN A 198 15.17 -32.47 -15.68
C GLN A 198 15.74 -33.35 -14.57
#